data_AF-A0A973KPE8-F1
#
_entry.id   AF-A0A973KPE8-F1
#
_cell.length_a   1.000
_cell.length_b   1.000
_cell.length_c   1.000
_cell.angle_alpha   90.00
_cell.angle_beta   90.00
_cell.angle_gamma   90.00
#
_symmetry.space_group_name_H-M   'P 1'
#
loop_
_entity.id
_entity.type
_entity.pdbx_description
1 polymer ?
#
loop_
_entity_poly.entity_id
_entity_poly.type
_entity_poly.pdbx_seq_one_letter_code
_entity_poly.pdbx_strand_id
1 'polypeptide(L)'
;PPPAPGPHGGARRLLPSGRRGRFLLFGGVGALILALVAGLLLWNDTSGSEEPQAKRKSLPKLNLAPFRQAVDNLLLVPGLRYEESSPADTTKRDITVTASGSRFGTMGHGQKSLDREILNVGGKTFTRWRVDPAPGKDAKPGKEAPGTWEAGYGSGADSAREAVERRPSPAALATELSRALDALEGTPAPSESARPPRTVHGTPALAVDTSAGRLLITEKKPHRVLRLEPYAPSRLTEPTPSGTAGRVSLTRAKDSPEVTDGPLEGSDSQGIDLAPVTGDAVDPMLDTLEKQTKELNKATDSGISLTLSGSGSVKCGSGGCTAGQSFTGQITTSAKSRLVDGKVTAVMSATFTIDGRSAGGCTSQQGTFAVTGTGVSGNLSCSNPGAGPTFASIEAQKKAEARARSRANGGRPVQYRIPYTSRTLITARALATVEVKRLVDRVKQERNSANCARPYSFPTGTRPTTLTATDDHPFRLADAGKKAGSNCNPITRQQSDDIAKYLGYRNTGKKSAGGAPIWEHKKPGRTLPRYITWDRTGHKGGIFKGANFKNPFQSTKDSARDGTYDLDIGPNGEIRGLRWVAK
;
A
#
# COMPACT_ATOMS: atom_id res chain seq x y z
N PRO A 1 10.79 -25.42 -93.37
CA PRO A 1 10.99 -25.50 -91.90
C PRO A 1 10.34 -24.28 -91.22
N PRO A 2 9.02 -24.37 -91.10
CA PRO A 2 8.19 -23.59 -90.20
C PRO A 2 8.39 -24.19 -88.78
N PRO A 3 7.40 -24.14 -87.87
CA PRO A 3 6.34 -23.16 -87.62
C PRO A 3 6.46 -22.67 -86.16
N ALA A 4 5.56 -21.88 -85.59
CA ALA A 4 4.68 -20.84 -86.06
C ALA A 4 4.19 -20.17 -84.76
N PRO A 5 3.90 -18.88 -84.81
CA PRO A 5 3.36 -18.09 -83.71
C PRO A 5 1.83 -18.21 -83.70
N GLY A 6 1.16 -17.62 -82.71
CA GLY A 6 -0.19 -17.14 -83.00
C GLY A 6 -1.03 -16.68 -81.81
N PRO A 7 -1.84 -15.62 -82.00
CA PRO A 7 -2.02 -14.56 -81.01
C PRO A 7 -3.51 -14.15 -80.87
N HIS A 8 -3.74 -12.97 -80.27
CA HIS A 8 -4.85 -12.02 -80.50
C HIS A 8 -6.30 -12.58 -80.47
N GLY A 9 -7.16 -12.06 -79.60
CA GLY A 9 -7.71 -10.71 -79.74
C GLY A 9 -9.16 -10.82 -80.24
N GLY A 10 -10.10 -10.19 -79.56
CA GLY A 10 -11.50 -10.24 -79.96
C GLY A 10 -12.41 -9.47 -79.01
N ALA A 11 -12.71 -8.24 -79.41
CA ALA A 11 -13.57 -7.31 -78.71
C ALA A 11 -15.08 -7.66 -78.84
N ARG A 12 -15.87 -7.09 -77.91
CA ARG A 12 -17.24 -6.55 -78.07
C ARG A 12 -18.35 -7.42 -78.68
N ARG A 13 -19.42 -7.61 -77.89
CA ARG A 13 -20.86 -7.26 -78.15
C ARG A 13 -21.69 -7.83 -76.98
N LEU A 14 -22.35 -7.01 -76.16
CA LEU A 14 -23.72 -6.47 -76.29
C LEU A 14 -24.82 -7.53 -76.59
N LEU A 15 -25.57 -7.87 -75.52
CA LEU A 15 -27.03 -8.13 -75.41
C LEU A 15 -27.63 -9.32 -76.22
N PRO A 16 -28.90 -9.74 -75.99
CA PRO A 16 -29.64 -9.97 -74.75
C PRO A 16 -30.43 -11.32 -74.76
N SER A 17 -31.25 -11.51 -73.72
CA SER A 17 -32.56 -12.22 -73.73
C SER A 17 -32.63 -13.75 -73.88
N GLY A 18 -33.15 -14.39 -72.84
CA GLY A 18 -34.54 -14.86 -72.89
C GLY A 18 -34.81 -16.38 -72.90
N ARG A 19 -35.73 -16.77 -71.99
CA ARG A 19 -36.68 -17.91 -72.06
C ARG A 19 -36.07 -19.31 -71.89
N ARG A 20 -36.69 -20.29 -71.22
CA ARG A 20 -38.08 -20.59 -70.82
C ARG A 20 -38.01 -21.64 -69.70
N GLY A 21 -38.93 -21.61 -68.75
CA GLY A 21 -39.86 -22.73 -68.62
C GLY A 21 -40.81 -22.49 -67.46
N ARG A 22 -42.11 -22.59 -67.76
CA ARG A 22 -43.27 -22.19 -66.95
C ARG A 22 -44.18 -23.42 -66.89
N PHE A 23 -44.61 -23.83 -65.71
CA PHE A 23 -45.86 -24.57 -65.43
C PHE A 23 -46.21 -24.22 -63.97
N LEU A 24 -47.21 -23.34 -63.70
CA LEU A 24 -48.67 -23.57 -63.67
C LEU A 24 -49.04 -24.65 -62.65
N LEU A 25 -50.03 -24.59 -61.75
CA LEU A 25 -51.14 -23.71 -61.32
C LEU A 25 -51.60 -24.38 -59.98
N PHE A 26 -52.13 -23.74 -58.92
CA PHE A 26 -53.43 -23.08 -58.71
C PHE A 26 -53.34 -22.42 -57.31
N GLY A 27 -53.75 -21.16 -57.09
CA GLY A 27 -55.14 -20.74 -56.77
C GLY A 27 -55.44 -21.05 -55.28
N GLY A 28 -55.69 -20.13 -54.35
CA GLY A 28 -56.30 -18.80 -54.43
C GLY A 28 -57.62 -18.82 -53.64
N VAL A 29 -57.77 -17.87 -52.72
CA VAL A 29 -59.00 -17.48 -51.98
C VAL A 29 -59.30 -18.22 -50.67
N GLY A 30 -59.28 -17.49 -49.55
CA GLY A 30 -59.77 -17.97 -48.26
C GLY A 30 -59.24 -17.26 -47.00
N ALA A 31 -58.91 -15.97 -47.06
CA ALA A 31 -58.84 -15.15 -45.85
C ALA A 31 -60.27 -14.96 -45.30
N LEU A 32 -60.43 -14.91 -43.98
CA LEU A 32 -61.69 -14.87 -43.21
C LEU A 32 -62.43 -16.22 -43.11
N ILE A 33 -62.15 -16.99 -42.06
CA ILE A 33 -63.07 -17.88 -41.29
C ILE A 33 -62.31 -18.64 -40.17
N LEU A 34 -60.98 -18.68 -40.17
CA LEU A 34 -60.20 -19.30 -39.08
C LEU A 34 -60.00 -18.43 -37.82
N ALA A 35 -60.53 -17.20 -37.82
CA ALA A 35 -60.53 -16.31 -36.66
C ALA A 35 -61.80 -16.43 -35.78
N LEU A 36 -62.73 -17.36 -36.08
CA LEU A 36 -64.04 -17.42 -35.41
C LEU A 36 -64.57 -18.84 -35.12
N VAL A 37 -63.78 -19.90 -35.30
CA VAL A 37 -64.24 -21.31 -35.08
C VAL A 37 -63.34 -22.13 -34.13
N ALA A 38 -62.30 -21.53 -33.53
CA ALA A 38 -61.65 -22.12 -32.35
C ALA A 38 -62.18 -21.55 -31.02
N GLY A 39 -63.15 -20.62 -31.09
CA GLY A 39 -64.02 -20.24 -29.99
C GLY A 39 -65.39 -20.85 -30.26
N LEU A 40 -65.97 -21.53 -29.26
CA LEU A 40 -67.28 -22.20 -29.29
C LEU A 40 -67.35 -23.56 -29.99
N LEU A 41 -66.55 -24.53 -29.57
CA LEU A 41 -67.08 -25.88 -29.35
C LEU A 41 -66.44 -26.51 -28.09
N LEU A 42 -67.32 -26.76 -27.11
CA LEU A 42 -67.18 -27.67 -25.97
C LEU A 42 -66.62 -27.10 -24.65
N TRP A 43 -67.43 -26.19 -24.07
CA TRP A 43 -67.95 -26.37 -22.72
C TRP A 43 -68.70 -27.72 -22.66
N ASN A 44 -68.03 -28.78 -22.21
CA ASN A 44 -68.58 -29.90 -21.45
C ASN A 44 -67.45 -30.92 -21.21
N ASP A 45 -66.68 -30.72 -20.15
CA ASP A 45 -66.53 -31.77 -19.14
C ASP A 45 -65.93 -31.16 -17.88
N THR A 46 -66.74 -31.20 -16.83
CA THR A 46 -66.38 -30.88 -15.46
C THR A 46 -65.55 -32.01 -14.88
N SER A 47 -64.45 -31.65 -14.21
CA SER A 47 -63.77 -32.35 -13.09
C SER A 47 -62.29 -32.58 -13.37
N GLY A 48 -61.42 -31.80 -12.70
CA GLY A 48 -60.00 -32.13 -12.63
C GLY A 48 -59.07 -30.92 -12.61
N SER A 49 -58.87 -30.39 -11.41
CA SER A 49 -57.68 -29.67 -10.93
C SER A 49 -56.45 -29.69 -11.85
N GLU A 50 -56.09 -28.53 -12.41
CA GLU A 50 -54.70 -28.01 -12.46
C GLU A 50 -54.72 -26.56 -13.00
N GLU A 51 -54.37 -25.59 -12.16
CA GLU A 51 -54.07 -24.22 -12.60
C GLU A 51 -52.89 -24.23 -13.58
N PRO A 52 -52.97 -23.51 -14.72
CA PRO A 52 -51.82 -23.37 -15.60
C PRO A 52 -50.78 -22.50 -14.89
N GLN A 53 -49.70 -23.15 -14.42
CA GLN A 53 -48.49 -22.47 -13.98
C GLN A 53 -48.04 -21.49 -15.06
N ALA A 54 -48.31 -20.21 -14.83
CA ALA A 54 -47.64 -19.13 -15.51
C ALA A 54 -46.14 -19.44 -15.44
N LYS A 55 -45.52 -19.67 -16.61
CA LYS A 55 -44.06 -19.71 -16.75
C LYS A 55 -43.51 -18.51 -16.00
N ARG A 56 -42.95 -18.73 -14.81
CA ARG A 56 -42.17 -17.74 -14.07
C ARG A 56 -41.09 -17.29 -15.05
N LYS A 57 -41.26 -16.12 -15.68
CA LYS A 57 -40.17 -15.44 -16.36
C LYS A 57 -39.10 -15.28 -15.29
N SER A 58 -38.08 -16.13 -15.33
CA SER A 58 -36.93 -16.00 -14.45
C SER A 58 -36.39 -14.59 -14.68
N LEU A 59 -36.46 -13.75 -13.64
CA LEU A 59 -35.86 -12.42 -13.67
C LEU A 59 -34.41 -12.56 -14.16
N PRO A 60 -33.93 -11.68 -15.05
CA PRO A 60 -32.54 -11.72 -15.49
C PRO A 60 -31.63 -11.71 -14.27
N LYS A 61 -30.64 -12.61 -14.25
CA LYS A 61 -29.65 -12.66 -13.17
C LYS A 61 -28.74 -11.44 -13.26
N LEU A 62 -28.31 -10.92 -12.11
CA LEU A 62 -27.35 -9.82 -12.04
C LEU A 62 -26.02 -10.22 -12.73
N ASN A 63 -25.57 -9.42 -13.71
CA ASN A 63 -24.31 -9.69 -14.42
C ASN A 63 -23.11 -9.19 -13.60
N LEU A 64 -22.46 -10.09 -12.87
CA LEU A 64 -21.31 -9.79 -12.03
C LEU A 64 -19.96 -9.84 -12.76
N ALA A 65 -19.90 -10.28 -14.03
CA ALA A 65 -18.64 -10.50 -14.73
C ALA A 65 -17.76 -9.23 -14.87
N PRO A 66 -18.30 -8.04 -15.20
CA PRO A 66 -17.51 -6.80 -15.22
C PRO A 66 -16.89 -6.45 -13.85
N PHE A 67 -17.65 -6.67 -12.78
CA PHE A 67 -17.21 -6.41 -11.40
C PHE A 67 -16.12 -7.37 -10.96
N ARG A 68 -16.28 -8.66 -11.27
CA ARG A 68 -15.23 -9.67 -11.04
C ARG A 68 -13.94 -9.30 -11.77
N GLN A 69 -14.04 -8.90 -13.05
CA GLN A 69 -12.86 -8.45 -13.81
C GLN A 69 -12.17 -7.23 -13.18
N ALA A 70 -12.94 -6.24 -12.70
CA ALA A 70 -12.38 -5.07 -12.03
C ALA A 70 -11.67 -5.42 -10.71
N VAL A 71 -12.27 -6.31 -9.90
CA VAL A 71 -11.70 -6.79 -8.64
C VAL A 71 -10.46 -7.66 -8.88
N ASP A 72 -10.47 -8.51 -9.91
CA ASP A 72 -9.30 -9.32 -10.28
C ASP A 72 -8.12 -8.45 -10.74
N ASN A 73 -8.39 -7.41 -11.53
CA ASN A 73 -7.37 -6.43 -11.92
C ASN A 73 -6.78 -5.70 -10.70
N LEU A 74 -7.59 -5.44 -9.66
CA LEU A 74 -7.15 -4.77 -8.45
C LEU A 74 -6.16 -5.59 -7.62
N LEU A 75 -6.24 -6.92 -7.64
CA LEU A 75 -5.30 -7.78 -6.91
C LEU A 75 -3.84 -7.59 -7.33
N LEU A 76 -3.61 -7.14 -8.57
CA LEU A 76 -2.31 -7.15 -9.23
C LEU A 76 -1.64 -5.79 -9.25
N VAL A 77 -2.32 -4.75 -8.76
CA VAL A 77 -1.77 -3.41 -8.86
C VAL A 77 -0.70 -3.19 -7.77
N PRO A 78 0.45 -2.58 -8.10
CA PRO A 78 1.51 -2.30 -7.14
C PRO A 78 1.10 -1.38 -5.98
N GLY A 79 0.03 -0.61 -6.15
CA GLY A 79 -0.56 0.20 -5.08
C GLY A 79 -1.94 0.72 -5.43
N LEU A 80 -2.62 1.30 -4.45
CA LEU A 80 -3.96 1.86 -4.56
C LEU A 80 -4.00 3.16 -3.77
N ARG A 81 -4.43 4.24 -4.44
CA ARG A 81 -4.69 5.54 -3.81
C ARG A 81 -6.16 5.64 -3.43
N TYR A 82 -6.39 6.04 -2.18
CA TYR A 82 -7.67 6.28 -1.55
C TYR A 82 -7.85 7.78 -1.36
N GLU A 83 -8.86 8.36 -2.01
CA GLU A 83 -9.24 9.75 -1.81
C GLU A 83 -10.64 9.84 -1.21
N GLU A 84 -10.76 10.60 -0.12
CA GLU A 84 -11.99 10.67 0.68
C GLU A 84 -12.22 12.09 1.21
N SER A 85 -13.49 12.48 1.26
CA SER A 85 -14.00 13.65 1.95
C SER A 85 -15.27 13.30 2.74
N SER A 86 -15.34 13.73 4.00
CA SER A 86 -16.55 13.60 4.84
C SER A 86 -17.58 14.69 4.51
N PRO A 87 -18.86 14.51 4.89
CA PRO A 87 -19.87 15.55 4.71
C PRO A 87 -19.48 16.83 5.46
N ALA A 88 -19.73 17.98 4.83
CA ALA A 88 -19.30 19.33 5.26
C ALA A 88 -17.77 19.59 5.26
N ASP A 89 -16.99 18.81 4.50
CA ASP A 89 -15.52 18.96 4.37
C ASP A 89 -14.78 18.96 5.72
N THR A 90 -15.33 18.25 6.70
CA THR A 90 -14.76 18.21 8.06
C THR A 90 -13.48 17.38 8.13
N THR A 91 -13.30 16.45 7.19
CA THR A 91 -12.09 15.65 7.02
C THR A 91 -11.81 15.45 5.53
N LYS A 92 -10.53 15.53 5.16
CA LYS A 92 -10.06 15.15 3.83
C LYS A 92 -8.86 14.22 3.98
N ARG A 93 -8.82 13.18 3.16
CA ARG A 93 -7.74 12.19 3.18
C ARG A 93 -7.34 11.80 1.77
N ASP A 94 -6.04 11.70 1.57
CA ASP A 94 -5.43 11.23 0.33
C ASP A 94 -4.27 10.32 0.70
N ILE A 95 -4.51 9.01 0.64
CA ILE A 95 -3.61 7.98 1.17
C ILE A 95 -3.33 6.96 0.09
N THR A 96 -2.06 6.72 -0.19
CA THR A 96 -1.60 5.64 -1.07
C THR A 96 -1.17 4.44 -0.23
N VAL A 97 -1.68 3.26 -0.59
CA VAL A 97 -1.34 1.98 0.02
C VAL A 97 -0.65 1.10 -1.03
N THR A 98 0.55 0.66 -0.71
CA THR A 98 1.33 -0.25 -1.56
C THR A 98 0.83 -1.70 -1.47
N ALA A 99 1.26 -2.55 -2.41
CA ALA A 99 0.94 -3.97 -2.40
C ALA A 99 1.38 -4.68 -1.09
N SER A 100 2.50 -4.27 -0.48
CA SER A 100 2.94 -4.80 0.81
C SER A 100 2.12 -4.31 2.01
N GLY A 101 1.24 -3.33 1.82
CA GLY A 101 0.46 -2.69 2.87
C GLY A 101 1.16 -1.51 3.55
N SER A 102 2.33 -1.08 3.08
CA SER A 102 2.90 0.21 3.50
C SER A 102 2.01 1.35 3.01
N ARG A 103 1.78 2.35 3.85
CA ARG A 103 0.85 3.46 3.58
C ARG A 103 1.54 4.79 3.73
N PHE A 104 1.25 5.73 2.86
CA PHE A 104 1.69 7.10 3.02
C PHE A 104 0.72 8.05 2.35
N GLY A 105 0.71 9.30 2.78
CA GLY A 105 -0.14 10.31 2.19
C GLY A 105 -0.45 11.40 3.17
N THR A 106 -1.58 12.05 2.98
CA THR A 106 -1.94 13.25 3.73
C THR A 106 -3.36 13.19 4.24
N MET A 107 -3.59 13.88 5.36
CA MET A 107 -4.87 13.98 6.05
C MET A 107 -5.02 15.37 6.64
N GLY A 108 -6.25 15.83 6.84
CA GLY A 108 -6.52 17.11 7.47
C GLY A 108 -7.97 17.25 7.93
N HIS A 109 -8.24 18.30 8.70
CA HIS A 109 -9.56 18.63 9.24
C HIS A 109 -10.04 20.01 8.78
N GLY A 110 -11.31 20.10 8.40
CA GLY A 110 -11.98 21.34 7.97
C GLY A 110 -11.60 21.83 6.57
N GLN A 111 -12.14 23.00 6.20
CA GLN A 111 -11.98 23.59 4.86
C GLN A 111 -10.53 24.00 4.50
N LYS A 112 -9.61 24.03 5.46
CA LYS A 112 -8.20 24.39 5.26
C LYS A 112 -7.27 23.18 5.40
N SER A 113 -7.38 22.30 4.41
CA SER A 113 -6.29 21.49 3.81
C SER A 113 -5.72 20.29 4.57
N LEU A 114 -5.16 19.37 3.78
CA LEU A 114 -4.40 18.18 4.13
C LEU A 114 -3.08 18.54 4.85
N ASP A 115 -3.17 19.17 6.00
CA ASP A 115 -2.09 19.80 6.78
C ASP A 115 -1.14 18.79 7.44
N ARG A 116 -1.52 17.52 7.51
CA ARG A 116 -0.68 16.45 8.05
C ARG A 116 -0.30 15.42 7.01
N GLU A 117 0.91 14.90 7.16
CA GLU A 117 1.37 13.71 6.48
C GLU A 117 1.33 12.52 7.42
N ILE A 118 1.05 11.35 6.87
CA ILE A 118 1.08 10.07 7.56
C ILE A 118 1.99 9.10 6.81
N LEU A 119 2.70 8.27 7.56
CA LEU A 119 3.52 7.17 7.06
C LEU A 119 3.28 5.96 7.97
N ASN A 120 2.76 4.87 7.41
CA ASN A 120 2.71 3.57 8.06
C ASN A 120 3.65 2.62 7.33
N VAL A 121 4.75 2.24 7.98
CA VAL A 121 5.79 1.39 7.39
C VAL A 121 6.28 0.41 8.44
N GLY A 122 6.40 -0.87 8.06
CA GLY A 122 6.80 -1.94 8.98
C GLY A 122 5.85 -2.12 10.17
N GLY A 123 4.57 -1.76 10.02
CA GLY A 123 3.57 -1.83 11.09
C GLY A 123 3.62 -0.68 12.10
N LYS A 124 4.48 0.33 11.88
CA LYS A 124 4.58 1.52 12.74
C LYS A 124 4.02 2.73 12.02
N THR A 125 3.22 3.52 12.73
CA THR A 125 2.63 4.77 12.22
C THR A 125 3.42 5.98 12.69
N PHE A 126 3.68 6.89 11.77
CA PHE A 126 4.30 8.18 11.99
C PHE A 126 3.44 9.27 11.37
N THR A 127 3.41 10.42 12.02
CA THR A 127 2.72 11.61 11.50
C THR A 127 3.63 12.82 11.55
N ARG A 128 3.41 13.79 10.68
CA ARG A 128 4.05 15.11 10.79
C ARG A 128 3.15 16.19 10.23
N TRP A 129 3.43 17.43 10.59
CA TRP A 129 2.87 18.57 9.90
C TRP A 129 3.56 18.77 8.54
N ARG A 130 2.77 19.06 7.51
CA ARG A 130 3.28 19.44 6.18
C ARG A 130 4.03 20.77 6.22
N VAL A 131 3.54 21.68 7.07
CA VAL A 131 4.18 22.95 7.43
C VAL A 131 4.28 23.00 8.95
N ASP A 132 5.49 23.16 9.48
CA ASP A 132 5.72 23.25 10.91
C ASP A 132 4.91 24.42 11.51
N PRO A 133 3.95 24.16 12.43
CA PRO A 133 3.14 25.21 13.03
C PRO A 133 3.91 26.06 14.04
N ALA A 134 5.09 25.60 14.49
CA ALA A 134 5.93 26.30 15.45
C ALA A 134 7.39 26.32 14.94
N PRO A 135 7.66 26.99 13.81
CA PRO A 135 8.98 26.99 13.22
C PRO A 135 9.99 27.62 14.19
N GLY A 136 11.16 26.99 14.31
CA GLY A 136 12.24 27.48 15.18
C GLY A 136 12.66 28.91 14.83
N LYS A 137 13.27 29.62 15.79
CA LYS A 137 13.69 31.03 15.62
C LYS A 137 14.66 31.28 14.44
N ASP A 138 15.33 30.23 13.96
CA ASP A 138 16.25 30.25 12.83
C ASP A 138 15.57 29.92 11.48
N ALA A 139 14.26 29.69 11.47
CA ALA A 139 13.51 29.44 10.25
C ALA A 139 13.54 30.69 9.37
N LYS A 140 14.00 30.52 8.12
CA LYS A 140 14.07 31.62 7.16
C LYS A 140 12.65 32.07 6.80
N PRO A 141 12.32 33.37 6.91
CA PRO A 141 11.02 33.90 6.49
C PRO A 141 10.69 33.46 5.06
N GLY A 142 9.47 32.97 4.83
CA GLY A 142 9.00 32.50 3.52
C GLY A 142 9.49 31.11 3.09
N LYS A 143 10.21 30.35 3.94
CA LYS A 143 10.52 28.94 3.69
C LYS A 143 9.77 28.04 4.66
N GLU A 144 8.58 27.61 4.24
CA GLU A 144 7.82 26.58 4.92
C GLU A 144 8.61 25.27 4.90
N ALA A 145 8.90 24.74 6.09
CA ALA A 145 9.55 23.45 6.26
C ALA A 145 8.54 22.47 6.87
N PRO A 146 8.58 21.18 6.49
CA PRO A 146 7.78 20.17 7.15
C PRO A 146 8.22 20.00 8.60
N GLY A 147 7.25 19.69 9.46
CA GLY A 147 7.51 19.33 10.85
C GLY A 147 8.30 18.04 10.98
N THR A 148 8.73 17.74 12.21
CA THR A 148 9.42 16.48 12.51
C THR A 148 8.42 15.31 12.52
N TRP A 149 8.84 14.15 12.01
CA TRP A 149 8.05 12.91 12.13
C TRP A 149 7.92 12.50 13.60
N GLU A 150 6.70 12.23 14.03
CA GLU A 150 6.37 11.75 15.38
C GLU A 150 5.78 10.34 15.31
N ALA A 151 6.26 9.44 16.16
CA ALA A 151 5.71 8.09 16.27
C ALA A 151 4.38 8.05 17.01
N GLY A 152 3.49 7.20 16.53
CA GLY A 152 2.12 7.11 17.01
C GLY A 152 1.19 8.05 16.25
N TYR A 153 -0.01 8.24 16.80
CA TYR A 153 -1.09 8.95 16.14
C TYR A 153 -1.17 10.45 16.49
N GLY A 154 -0.25 10.94 17.35
CA GLY A 154 -0.18 12.36 17.74
C GLY A 154 -1.45 12.89 18.39
N SER A 155 -1.65 14.22 18.34
CA SER A 155 -2.89 14.88 18.81
C SER A 155 -4.11 14.67 17.90
N GLY A 156 -3.94 13.99 16.76
CA GLY A 156 -5.00 13.61 15.81
C GLY A 156 -5.26 12.10 15.82
N ALA A 157 -5.26 11.51 17.02
CA ALA A 157 -5.05 10.08 17.18
C ALA A 157 -6.05 9.22 16.39
N ASP A 158 -7.32 9.59 16.46
CA ASP A 158 -8.41 8.85 15.84
C ASP A 158 -8.38 8.98 14.31
N SER A 159 -8.09 10.16 13.78
CA SER A 159 -8.01 10.40 12.34
C SER A 159 -6.84 9.65 11.69
N ALA A 160 -5.68 9.65 12.35
CA ALA A 160 -4.51 8.92 11.88
C ALA A 160 -4.67 7.39 12.01
N ARG A 161 -5.39 6.93 13.03
CA ARG A 161 -5.74 5.52 13.21
C ARG A 161 -6.70 5.05 12.12
N GLU A 162 -7.76 5.80 11.88
CA GLU A 162 -8.71 5.53 10.82
C GLU A 162 -8.05 5.53 9.42
N ALA A 163 -7.10 6.45 9.19
CA ALA A 163 -6.29 6.51 7.98
C ALA A 163 -5.43 5.25 7.75
N VAL A 164 -5.12 4.48 8.79
CA VAL A 164 -4.35 3.24 8.66
C VAL A 164 -5.25 2.02 8.63
N GLU A 165 -6.22 1.93 9.53
CA GLU A 165 -7.04 0.73 9.75
C GLU A 165 -8.07 0.52 8.63
N ARG A 166 -8.65 1.59 8.07
CA ARG A 166 -9.72 1.49 7.04
C ARG A 166 -9.23 1.47 5.60
N ARG A 167 -7.91 1.40 5.37
CA ARG A 167 -7.32 1.47 4.03
C ARG A 167 -6.50 0.21 3.76
N PRO A 168 -7.17 -0.88 3.36
CA PRO A 168 -6.51 -2.15 3.06
C PRO A 168 -5.49 -2.02 1.91
N SER A 169 -4.62 -3.02 1.75
CA SER A 169 -3.82 -3.13 0.53
C SER A 169 -4.71 -3.48 -0.67
N PRO A 170 -4.25 -3.27 -1.91
CA PRO A 170 -5.02 -3.65 -3.10
C PRO A 170 -5.52 -5.09 -3.05
N ALA A 171 -4.66 -6.01 -2.61
CA ALA A 171 -5.00 -7.42 -2.50
C ALA A 171 -6.06 -7.69 -1.42
N ALA A 172 -5.91 -7.09 -0.24
CA ALA A 172 -6.86 -7.24 0.85
C ALA A 172 -8.25 -6.68 0.48
N LEU A 173 -8.29 -5.50 -0.16
CA LEU A 173 -9.55 -4.92 -0.64
C LEU A 173 -10.21 -5.82 -1.69
N ALA A 174 -9.44 -6.35 -2.63
CA ALA A 174 -9.99 -7.21 -3.66
C ALA A 174 -10.51 -8.54 -3.11
N THR A 175 -9.87 -9.13 -2.09
CA THR A 175 -10.41 -10.31 -1.39
C THR A 175 -11.76 -10.00 -0.74
N GLU A 176 -11.87 -8.87 -0.06
CA GLU A 176 -13.10 -8.42 0.58
C GLU A 176 -14.23 -8.18 -0.44
N LEU A 177 -13.95 -7.44 -1.51
CA LEU A 177 -14.92 -7.19 -2.59
C LEU A 177 -15.30 -8.49 -3.31
N SER A 178 -14.37 -9.44 -3.48
CA SER A 178 -14.67 -10.75 -4.06
C SER A 178 -15.71 -11.49 -3.21
N ARG A 179 -15.54 -11.52 -1.88
CA ARG A 179 -16.49 -12.14 -0.94
C ARG A 179 -17.85 -11.45 -1.01
N ALA A 180 -17.86 -10.12 -1.06
CA ALA A 180 -19.09 -9.34 -1.15
C ALA A 180 -19.83 -9.58 -2.49
N LEU A 181 -19.11 -9.82 -3.59
CA LEU A 181 -19.69 -10.22 -4.88
C LEU A 181 -20.18 -11.67 -4.89
N ASP A 182 -19.48 -12.59 -4.23
CA ASP A 182 -19.87 -14.00 -4.12
C ASP A 182 -21.22 -14.13 -3.39
N ALA A 183 -21.47 -13.30 -2.38
CA ALA A 183 -22.74 -13.23 -1.68
C ALA A 183 -23.93 -12.78 -2.55
N LEU A 184 -23.67 -12.18 -3.71
CA LEU A 184 -24.70 -11.74 -4.67
C LEU A 184 -25.01 -12.79 -5.74
N GLU A 185 -24.30 -13.93 -5.76
CA GLU A 185 -24.55 -14.96 -6.75
C GLU A 185 -25.97 -15.51 -6.64
N GLY A 186 -26.67 -15.57 -7.78
CA GLY A 186 -28.05 -16.05 -7.83
C GLY A 186 -29.11 -15.03 -7.40
N THR A 187 -28.71 -13.82 -6.99
CA THR A 187 -29.67 -12.73 -6.71
C THR A 187 -30.33 -12.23 -8.01
N PRO A 188 -31.65 -11.94 -7.99
CA PRO A 188 -32.33 -11.33 -9.14
C PRO A 188 -31.72 -9.96 -9.46
N ALA A 189 -31.58 -9.61 -10.74
CA ALA A 189 -31.20 -8.24 -11.10
C ALA A 189 -32.28 -7.26 -10.60
N PRO A 190 -31.88 -6.09 -10.07
CA PRO A 190 -32.81 -5.00 -9.82
C PRO A 190 -33.50 -4.60 -11.14
N SER A 191 -34.76 -4.16 -11.09
CA SER A 191 -35.45 -3.73 -12.31
C SER A 191 -34.68 -2.61 -13.00
N GLU A 192 -34.33 -2.78 -14.28
CA GLU A 192 -33.58 -1.80 -15.09
C GLU A 192 -34.26 -0.42 -15.16
N SER A 193 -35.58 -0.40 -15.00
CA SER A 193 -36.38 0.81 -14.91
C SER A 193 -36.02 1.61 -13.65
N ALA A 194 -35.26 2.69 -13.84
CA ALA A 194 -34.99 3.80 -12.92
C ALA A 194 -33.60 3.89 -12.23
N ARG A 195 -32.52 3.33 -12.79
CA ARG A 195 -31.16 3.69 -12.32
C ARG A 195 -30.58 4.83 -13.17
N PRO A 196 -30.34 6.03 -12.62
CA PRO A 196 -29.69 7.11 -13.37
C PRO A 196 -28.28 6.70 -13.80
N PRO A 197 -27.78 7.18 -14.96
CA PRO A 197 -26.40 7.00 -15.37
C PRO A 197 -25.47 7.51 -14.26
N ARG A 198 -24.48 6.69 -13.88
CA ARG A 198 -23.51 7.07 -12.84
C ARG A 198 -22.18 7.42 -13.48
N THR A 199 -21.57 8.48 -12.98
CA THR A 199 -20.22 8.90 -13.37
C THR A 199 -19.38 9.16 -12.13
N VAL A 200 -18.13 8.73 -12.15
CA VAL A 200 -17.12 9.09 -11.14
C VAL A 200 -16.11 10.00 -11.81
N HIS A 201 -16.02 11.27 -11.39
CA HIS A 201 -15.15 12.28 -12.02
C HIS A 201 -15.31 12.35 -13.55
N GLY A 202 -16.55 12.31 -14.04
CA GLY A 202 -16.87 12.31 -15.47
C GLY A 202 -16.67 10.97 -16.19
N THR A 203 -16.18 9.92 -15.52
CA THR A 203 -16.01 8.58 -16.08
C THR A 203 -17.29 7.76 -15.91
N PRO A 204 -17.92 7.26 -17.00
CA PRO A 204 -19.11 6.40 -16.91
C PRO A 204 -18.84 5.12 -16.13
N ALA A 205 -19.77 4.77 -15.24
CA ALA A 205 -19.59 3.70 -14.27
C ALA A 205 -20.78 2.74 -14.18
N LEU A 206 -20.47 1.44 -14.05
CA LEU A 206 -21.41 0.42 -13.60
C LEU A 206 -21.39 0.36 -12.08
N ALA A 207 -22.55 0.10 -11.46
CA ALA A 207 -22.69 0.06 -10.01
C ALA A 207 -23.37 -1.22 -9.53
N VAL A 208 -22.87 -1.78 -8.45
CA VAL A 208 -23.46 -2.92 -7.74
C VAL A 208 -23.45 -2.67 -6.24
N ASP A 209 -24.55 -3.02 -5.57
CA ASP A 209 -24.73 -2.88 -4.13
C ASP A 209 -24.15 -4.15 -3.44
N THR A 210 -23.18 -4.00 -2.53
CA THR A 210 -22.44 -5.11 -1.87
C THR A 210 -22.31 -4.88 -0.36
N SER A 211 -22.03 -5.90 0.48
CA SER A 211 -21.89 -5.67 1.93
C SER A 211 -20.83 -4.61 2.32
N ALA A 212 -19.85 -4.37 1.44
CA ALA A 212 -18.83 -3.32 1.56
C ALA A 212 -19.26 -1.91 1.07
N GLY A 213 -20.54 -1.74 0.73
CA GLY A 213 -21.11 -0.57 0.09
C GLY A 213 -21.38 -0.75 -1.41
N ARG A 214 -21.78 0.32 -2.08
CA ARG A 214 -21.98 0.32 -3.53
C ARG A 214 -20.62 0.43 -4.24
N LEU A 215 -20.27 -0.60 -4.98
CA LEU A 215 -19.05 -0.68 -5.79
C LEU A 215 -19.31 -0.09 -7.18
N LEU A 216 -18.52 0.93 -7.56
CA LEU A 216 -18.53 1.54 -8.89
C LEU A 216 -17.27 1.15 -9.65
N ILE A 217 -17.44 0.72 -10.90
CA ILE A 217 -16.36 0.34 -11.82
C ILE A 217 -16.52 1.06 -13.16
N THR A 218 -15.46 1.15 -13.96
CA THR A 218 -15.57 1.67 -15.34
C THR A 218 -16.57 0.86 -16.16
N GLU A 219 -17.46 1.56 -16.86
CA GLU A 219 -18.49 0.93 -17.70
C GLU A 219 -17.87 0.21 -18.90
N LYS A 220 -16.85 0.81 -19.51
CA LYS A 220 -16.14 0.23 -20.65
C LYS A 220 -14.88 -0.49 -20.20
N LYS A 221 -14.49 -1.51 -20.98
CA LYS A 221 -13.21 -2.19 -20.81
C LYS A 221 -12.04 -1.20 -21.03
N PRO A 222 -10.91 -1.36 -20.31
CA PRO A 222 -10.70 -2.33 -19.24
C PRO A 222 -11.49 -1.96 -17.97
N HIS A 223 -12.20 -2.93 -17.39
CA HIS A 223 -12.96 -2.71 -16.15
C HIS A 223 -12.00 -2.47 -14.97
N ARG A 224 -12.18 -1.37 -14.27
CA ARG A 224 -11.37 -0.93 -13.13
C ARG A 224 -12.27 -0.41 -12.03
N VAL A 225 -11.90 -0.67 -10.78
CA VAL A 225 -12.58 -0.08 -9.62
C VAL A 225 -12.37 1.44 -9.63
N LEU A 226 -13.43 2.19 -9.34
CA LEU A 226 -13.44 3.65 -9.34
C LEU A 226 -13.78 4.23 -7.97
N ARG A 227 -14.82 3.70 -7.30
CA ARG A 227 -15.34 4.29 -6.05
C ARG A 227 -16.10 3.25 -5.23
N LEU A 228 -16.06 3.38 -3.91
CA LEU A 228 -17.00 2.77 -2.99
C LEU A 228 -17.90 3.86 -2.40
N GLU A 229 -19.22 3.68 -2.47
CA GLU A 229 -20.22 4.62 -1.94
C GLU A 229 -21.03 3.99 -0.80
N PRO A 230 -21.40 4.76 0.23
CA PRO A 230 -22.45 4.33 1.16
C PRO A 230 -23.80 4.24 0.43
N TYR A 231 -24.73 3.47 0.99
CA TYR A 231 -26.05 3.23 0.37
C TYR A 231 -27.00 4.43 0.37
N ALA A 232 -26.90 5.28 1.39
CA ALA A 232 -27.67 6.51 1.52
C ALA A 232 -26.71 7.69 1.65
N PRO A 233 -26.95 8.81 0.94
CA PRO A 233 -26.30 10.07 1.30
C PRO A 233 -26.85 10.52 2.66
N SER A 234 -25.95 10.97 3.52
CA SER A 234 -26.28 11.73 4.72
C SER A 234 -27.10 12.96 4.30
N ARG A 235 -28.44 12.94 4.40
CA ARG A 235 -29.25 14.13 4.14
C ARG A 235 -28.98 15.14 5.25
N LEU A 236 -28.43 16.30 4.88
CA LEU A 236 -28.52 17.51 5.68
C LEU A 236 -29.96 18.00 5.58
N THR A 237 -30.73 17.90 6.67
CA THR A 237 -32.03 18.58 6.76
C THR A 237 -31.75 20.07 6.92
N GLU A 238 -32.27 20.91 6.01
CA GLU A 238 -32.18 22.37 6.15
C GLU A 238 -32.80 22.84 7.48
N PRO A 239 -32.22 23.85 8.15
CA PRO A 239 -32.77 24.38 9.39
C PRO A 239 -34.12 25.06 9.10
N THR A 240 -35.16 24.67 9.84
CA THR A 240 -36.39 25.45 9.95
C THR A 240 -36.06 26.86 10.45
N PRO A 241 -36.70 27.92 9.92
CA PRO A 241 -36.41 29.30 10.33
C PRO A 241 -37.04 29.57 11.70
N SER A 242 -36.38 29.11 12.77
CA SER A 242 -36.73 29.46 14.14
C SER A 242 -35.55 29.25 15.09
N GLY A 243 -34.55 30.13 14.96
CA GLY A 243 -33.89 30.84 16.07
C GLY A 243 -33.28 30.07 17.25
N THR A 244 -33.14 28.76 17.20
CA THR A 244 -32.56 27.96 18.28
C THR A 244 -31.52 27.04 17.70
N ALA A 245 -30.30 27.04 18.26
CA ALA A 245 -29.16 26.26 17.79
C ALA A 245 -29.51 24.77 17.66
N GLY A 246 -29.90 24.34 16.46
CA GLY A 246 -30.33 22.98 16.16
C GLY A 246 -29.12 22.09 15.89
N ARG A 247 -28.97 21.01 16.67
CA ARG A 247 -28.08 19.89 16.35
C ARG A 247 -28.55 19.26 15.04
N VAL A 248 -27.70 19.24 14.02
CA VAL A 248 -27.93 18.48 12.78
C VAL A 248 -28.03 17.00 13.17
N SER A 249 -29.21 16.40 12.99
CA SER A 249 -29.44 14.99 13.23
C SER A 249 -29.49 14.26 11.89
N LEU A 250 -28.48 13.42 11.63
CA LEU A 250 -28.42 12.53 10.48
C LEU A 250 -29.38 11.36 10.73
N THR A 251 -30.62 11.43 10.24
CA THR A 251 -31.55 10.31 10.34
C THR A 251 -31.48 9.43 9.10
N ARG A 252 -30.94 8.21 9.27
CA ARG A 252 -30.94 7.13 8.27
C ARG A 252 -32.39 6.78 7.92
N ALA A 253 -32.70 6.58 6.63
CA ALA A 253 -33.97 5.96 6.27
C ALA A 253 -34.01 4.53 6.85
N LYS A 254 -35.08 4.19 7.56
CA LYS A 254 -35.22 2.99 8.42
C LYS A 254 -34.99 1.65 7.70
N ASP A 255 -35.06 1.64 6.37
CA ASP A 255 -34.98 0.44 5.51
C ASP A 255 -33.78 0.46 4.52
N SER A 256 -32.83 1.39 4.67
CA SER A 256 -31.63 1.38 3.81
C SER A 256 -30.62 0.31 4.26
N PRO A 257 -30.06 -0.49 3.34
CA PRO A 257 -29.02 -1.46 3.67
C PRO A 257 -27.87 -0.82 4.45
N GLU A 258 -27.30 -1.59 5.38
CA GLU A 258 -26.12 -1.18 6.14
C GLU A 258 -24.85 -1.68 5.47
N VAL A 259 -23.81 -0.86 5.51
CA VAL A 259 -22.45 -1.30 5.19
C VAL A 259 -21.94 -2.06 6.40
N THR A 260 -21.67 -3.35 6.24
CA THR A 260 -21.26 -4.24 7.33
C THR A 260 -19.81 -4.69 7.22
N ASP A 261 -19.15 -4.39 6.10
CA ASP A 261 -17.77 -4.77 5.84
C ASP A 261 -16.99 -3.61 5.20
N GLY A 262 -15.67 -3.70 5.25
CA GLY A 262 -14.77 -2.90 4.43
C GLY A 262 -14.52 -1.46 4.82
N PRO A 263 -13.86 -0.70 3.93
CA PRO A 263 -13.37 0.65 4.23
C PRO A 263 -14.45 1.62 4.75
N LEU A 264 -15.71 1.38 4.38
CA LEU A 264 -16.87 2.22 4.72
C LEU A 264 -17.61 1.79 6.00
N GLU A 265 -17.29 0.64 6.62
CA GLU A 265 -18.04 0.08 7.75
C GLU A 265 -18.04 1.00 8.99
N GLY A 266 -19.15 1.67 9.30
CA GLY A 266 -19.19 2.64 10.41
C GLY A 266 -18.35 3.90 10.16
N SER A 267 -18.09 4.22 8.90
CA SER A 267 -17.54 5.51 8.46
C SER A 267 -18.68 6.50 8.15
N ASP A 268 -18.45 7.79 8.38
CA ASP A 268 -19.34 8.90 7.98
C ASP A 268 -19.05 9.44 6.57
N SER A 269 -18.12 8.80 5.85
CA SER A 269 -17.69 9.11 4.49
C SER A 269 -18.85 9.28 3.50
N GLN A 270 -18.72 10.22 2.56
CA GLN A 270 -19.60 10.30 1.37
C GLN A 270 -19.17 9.37 0.23
N GLY A 271 -18.20 8.50 0.50
CA GLY A 271 -17.62 7.57 -0.45
C GLY A 271 -16.13 7.80 -0.63
N ILE A 272 -15.46 6.74 -1.04
CA ILE A 272 -14.02 6.66 -1.16
C ILE A 272 -13.69 6.40 -2.63
N ASP A 273 -12.99 7.34 -3.24
CA ASP A 273 -12.45 7.18 -4.59
C ASP A 273 -11.21 6.29 -4.55
N LEU A 274 -11.13 5.39 -5.53
CA LEU A 274 -10.14 4.32 -5.62
C LEU A 274 -9.39 4.46 -6.94
N ALA A 275 -8.11 4.79 -6.86
CA ALA A 275 -7.24 4.97 -8.02
C ALA A 275 -6.06 3.98 -7.98
N PRO A 276 -6.12 2.87 -8.74
CA PRO A 276 -5.01 1.92 -8.82
C PRO A 276 -3.74 2.57 -9.39
N VAL A 277 -2.62 2.41 -8.70
CA VAL A 277 -1.30 2.90 -9.12
C VAL A 277 -0.69 1.88 -10.08
N THR A 278 -0.49 2.29 -11.34
CA THR A 278 0.01 1.41 -12.41
C THR A 278 0.98 2.16 -13.32
N GLY A 279 1.78 1.43 -14.10
CA GLY A 279 2.71 2.01 -15.08
C GLY A 279 3.73 2.97 -14.44
N ASP A 280 3.92 4.13 -15.06
CA ASP A 280 4.94 5.12 -14.66
C ASP A 280 4.69 5.74 -13.28
N ALA A 281 3.50 5.59 -12.70
CA ALA A 281 3.18 6.09 -11.37
C ALA A 281 3.73 5.21 -10.22
N VAL A 282 4.19 3.99 -10.53
CA VAL A 282 4.70 3.02 -9.54
C VAL A 282 6.04 3.47 -8.95
N ASP A 283 6.97 3.96 -9.77
CA ASP A 283 8.28 4.40 -9.31
C ASP A 283 8.19 5.64 -8.39
N PRO A 284 7.44 6.71 -8.74
CA PRO A 284 7.21 7.85 -7.85
C PRO A 284 6.57 7.49 -6.52
N MET A 285 5.63 6.53 -6.52
CA MET A 285 5.01 6.01 -5.29
C MET A 285 6.08 5.41 -4.37
N LEU A 286 6.94 4.54 -4.90
CA LEU A 286 7.99 3.88 -4.13
C LEU A 286 9.14 4.83 -3.75
N ASP A 287 9.46 5.82 -4.58
CA ASP A 287 10.43 6.87 -4.26
C ASP A 287 9.95 7.73 -3.08
N THR A 288 8.67 8.09 -3.08
CA THR A 288 8.07 8.86 -1.98
C THR A 288 8.14 8.06 -0.68
N LEU A 289 7.75 6.78 -0.72
CA LEU A 289 7.83 5.89 0.44
C LEU A 289 9.28 5.73 0.94
N GLU A 290 10.25 5.52 0.05
CA GLU A 290 11.66 5.37 0.42
C GLU A 290 12.22 6.68 1.03
N LYS A 291 11.90 7.82 0.41
CA LYS A 291 12.33 9.15 0.89
C LYS A 291 11.78 9.42 2.29
N GLN A 292 10.47 9.31 2.50
CA GLN A 292 9.87 9.56 3.81
C GLN A 292 10.37 8.57 4.86
N THR A 293 10.58 7.30 4.50
CA THR A 293 11.16 6.30 5.42
C THR A 293 12.58 6.67 5.86
N LYS A 294 13.42 7.25 4.96
CA LYS A 294 14.76 7.73 5.34
C LYS A 294 14.72 8.89 6.33
N GLU A 295 13.72 9.77 6.22
CA GLU A 295 13.54 10.91 7.12
C GLU A 295 13.17 10.49 8.56
N LEU A 296 12.74 9.25 8.77
CA LEU A 296 12.47 8.69 10.10
C LEU A 296 13.73 8.58 10.99
N ASN A 297 14.93 8.75 10.45
CA ASN A 297 16.17 8.84 11.25
C ASN A 297 16.15 9.99 12.28
N LYS A 298 15.31 11.00 12.05
CA LYS A 298 15.09 12.13 12.95
C LYS A 298 13.76 12.05 13.70
N ALA A 299 12.95 11.02 13.47
CA ALA A 299 11.65 10.91 14.08
C ALA A 299 11.73 10.90 15.62
N THR A 300 10.77 11.55 16.26
CA THR A 300 10.62 11.65 17.72
C THR A 300 9.41 10.86 18.20
N ASP A 301 9.28 10.66 19.50
CA ASP A 301 8.08 10.05 20.10
C ASP A 301 7.51 11.00 21.16
N SER A 302 6.32 11.53 20.91
CA SER A 302 5.66 12.51 21.78
C SER A 302 5.15 11.91 23.10
N GLY A 303 5.13 10.58 23.22
CA GLY A 303 4.87 9.90 24.50
C GLY A 303 6.12 9.70 25.36
N ILE A 304 7.30 10.19 24.93
CA ILE A 304 8.54 10.15 25.70
C ILE A 304 8.99 11.58 25.99
N SER A 305 8.90 11.98 27.26
CA SER A 305 9.43 13.26 27.73
C SER A 305 10.79 13.04 28.38
N LEU A 306 11.81 13.76 27.93
CA LEU A 306 13.16 13.75 28.49
C LEU A 306 13.49 15.13 29.05
N THR A 307 13.90 15.17 30.31
CA THR A 307 14.26 16.39 31.04
C THR A 307 15.71 16.32 31.46
N LEU A 308 16.43 17.43 31.29
CA LEU A 308 17.81 17.53 31.75
C LEU A 308 17.88 17.44 33.28
N SER A 309 18.80 16.64 33.79
CA SER A 309 19.04 16.49 35.23
C SER A 309 20.31 17.25 35.61
N GLY A 310 20.17 18.30 36.42
CA GLY A 310 21.29 19.10 36.90
C GLY A 310 21.92 20.03 35.84
N SER A 311 22.99 20.71 36.23
CA SER A 311 23.64 21.78 35.43
C SER A 311 24.53 21.29 34.27
N GLY A 312 24.69 19.97 34.09
CA GLY A 312 25.55 19.40 33.06
C GLY A 312 27.04 19.72 33.26
N SER A 313 27.87 19.33 32.29
CA SER A 313 29.29 19.65 32.24
C SER A 313 29.65 20.23 30.88
N VAL A 314 30.43 21.31 30.87
CA VAL A 314 30.99 21.90 29.65
C VAL A 314 32.47 22.19 29.86
N LYS A 315 33.29 21.78 28.90
CA LYS A 315 34.74 22.04 28.88
C LYS A 315 35.13 22.54 27.50
N CYS A 316 35.70 23.74 27.43
CA CYS A 316 36.25 24.31 26.21
C CYS A 316 37.74 24.57 26.38
N GLY A 317 38.50 24.31 25.32
CA GLY A 317 39.93 24.60 25.22
C GLY A 317 40.35 24.74 23.77
N SER A 318 41.66 24.88 23.53
CA SER A 318 42.24 24.95 22.18
C SER A 318 41.92 23.72 21.31
N GLY A 319 41.66 22.56 21.93
CA GLY A 319 41.20 21.34 21.24
C GLY A 319 39.69 21.28 20.93
N GLY A 320 38.93 22.31 21.31
CA GLY A 320 37.48 22.38 21.10
C GLY A 320 36.66 22.35 22.38
N CYS A 321 35.33 22.24 22.21
CA CYS A 321 34.36 22.20 23.31
C CYS A 321 33.72 20.81 23.42
N THR A 322 33.47 20.36 24.65
CA THR A 322 32.72 19.14 24.96
C THR A 322 31.63 19.45 25.96
N ALA A 323 30.41 18.99 25.68
CA ALA A 323 29.27 19.03 26.60
C ALA A 323 28.92 17.61 27.04
N GLY A 324 28.52 17.45 28.30
CA GLY A 324 27.96 16.22 28.85
C GLY A 324 26.75 16.54 29.72
N GLN A 325 25.67 15.78 29.58
CA GLN A 325 24.40 16.06 30.25
C GLN A 325 23.69 14.77 30.65
N SER A 326 23.36 14.69 31.93
CA SER A 326 22.46 13.65 32.45
C SER A 326 21.01 14.04 32.20
N PHE A 327 20.16 13.06 32.01
CA PHE A 327 18.72 13.24 31.85
C PHE A 327 17.93 12.17 32.59
N THR A 328 16.69 12.53 32.91
CA THR A 328 15.63 11.63 33.33
C THR A 328 14.45 11.81 32.40
N GLY A 329 13.57 10.83 32.33
CA GLY A 329 12.42 10.90 31.46
C GLY A 329 11.26 10.04 31.92
N GLN A 330 10.09 10.37 31.41
CA GLN A 330 8.84 9.66 31.64
C GLN A 330 8.27 9.17 30.32
N ILE A 331 7.69 7.98 30.35
CA ILE A 331 7.17 7.28 29.18
C ILE A 331 5.70 6.97 29.42
N THR A 332 4.85 7.41 28.51
CA THR A 332 3.42 7.07 28.54
C THR A 332 3.20 5.59 28.22
N THR A 333 2.08 5.02 28.65
CA THR A 333 1.72 3.62 28.33
C THR A 333 1.69 3.34 26.84
N SER A 334 1.21 4.31 26.04
CA SER A 334 1.16 4.17 24.58
C SER A 334 2.54 4.20 23.93
N ALA A 335 3.48 4.99 24.44
CA ALA A 335 4.87 4.94 23.97
C ALA A 335 5.56 3.64 24.39
N LYS A 336 5.30 3.16 25.61
CA LYS A 336 5.87 1.92 26.13
C LYS A 336 5.55 0.71 25.25
N SER A 337 4.32 0.62 24.70
CA SER A 337 3.94 -0.48 23.80
C SER A 337 4.63 -0.44 22.43
N ARG A 338 5.23 0.69 22.04
CA ARG A 338 5.98 0.85 20.78
C ARG A 338 7.48 0.58 20.92
N LEU A 339 7.99 0.51 22.15
CA LEU A 339 9.42 0.33 22.40
C LEU A 339 9.87 -1.07 21.99
N VAL A 340 10.99 -1.12 21.28
CA VAL A 340 11.66 -2.37 20.94
C VAL A 340 12.59 -2.72 22.09
N ASP A 341 12.48 -3.94 22.61
CA ASP A 341 13.32 -4.47 23.69
C ASP A 341 13.32 -3.62 24.98
N GLY A 342 12.25 -2.87 25.25
CA GLY A 342 12.13 -2.03 26.43
C GLY A 342 13.19 -0.91 26.51
N LYS A 343 13.63 -0.40 25.35
CA LYS A 343 14.69 0.60 25.26
C LYS A 343 14.21 1.89 24.60
N VAL A 344 14.62 3.02 25.17
CA VAL A 344 14.46 4.34 24.58
C VAL A 344 15.76 4.72 23.90
N THR A 345 15.64 5.38 22.75
CA THR A 345 16.80 5.90 22.05
C THR A 345 16.83 7.42 22.14
N ALA A 346 17.98 8.02 22.43
CA ALA A 346 18.09 9.46 22.61
C ALA A 346 19.36 10.04 21.96
N VAL A 347 19.27 11.30 21.57
CA VAL A 347 20.38 12.08 20.99
C VAL A 347 20.45 13.42 21.71
N MET A 348 21.66 13.87 22.01
CA MET A 348 21.91 15.21 22.57
C MET A 348 22.46 16.12 21.47
N SER A 349 21.97 17.35 21.39
CA SER A 349 22.63 18.41 20.63
C SER A 349 23.05 19.52 21.58
N ALA A 350 24.21 20.13 21.33
CA ALA A 350 24.73 21.24 22.11
C ALA A 350 25.20 22.36 21.19
N THR A 351 24.88 23.61 21.53
CA THR A 351 25.49 24.80 20.92
C THR A 351 26.38 25.50 21.94
N PHE A 352 27.55 25.96 21.50
CA PHE A 352 28.58 26.53 22.37
C PHE A 352 28.76 28.02 22.10
N THR A 353 29.00 28.77 23.16
CA THR A 353 29.41 30.18 23.11
C THR A 353 30.65 30.38 23.97
N ILE A 354 31.67 31.08 23.45
CA ILE A 354 32.91 31.40 24.15
C ILE A 354 33.06 32.92 24.15
N ASP A 355 33.10 33.54 25.32
CA ASP A 355 33.15 34.99 25.52
C ASP A 355 32.10 35.75 24.69
N GLY A 356 30.86 35.23 24.66
CA GLY A 356 29.75 35.78 23.88
C GLY A 356 29.79 35.46 22.38
N ARG A 357 30.86 34.85 21.86
CA ARG A 357 30.99 34.48 20.44
C ARG A 357 30.51 33.06 20.17
N SER A 358 29.74 32.87 19.11
CA SER A 358 29.31 31.53 18.67
C SER A 358 30.53 30.67 18.35
N ALA A 359 30.57 29.47 18.93
CA ALA A 359 31.64 28.49 18.72
C ALA A 359 31.11 27.20 18.05
N GLY A 360 29.97 27.30 17.35
CA GLY A 360 29.34 26.17 16.68
C GLY A 360 28.59 25.22 17.63
N GLY A 361 28.40 23.97 17.21
CA GLY A 361 27.66 22.98 17.99
C GLY A 361 28.07 21.54 17.66
N CYS A 362 27.56 20.60 18.45
CA CYS A 362 27.74 19.17 18.24
C CYS A 362 26.43 18.40 18.45
N THR A 363 26.39 17.19 17.90
CA THR A 363 25.32 16.22 18.15
C THR A 363 25.98 14.91 18.58
N SER A 364 25.48 14.30 19.66
CA SER A 364 25.99 13.02 20.14
C SER A 364 25.69 11.91 19.12
N GLN A 365 26.43 10.81 19.21
CA GLN A 365 25.94 9.56 18.67
C GLN A 365 24.62 9.18 19.36
N GLN A 366 23.82 8.37 18.67
CA GLN A 366 22.57 7.89 19.18
C GLN A 366 22.82 6.89 20.32
N GLY A 367 22.34 7.21 21.53
CA GLY A 367 22.45 6.34 22.70
C GLY A 367 21.16 5.57 22.96
N THR A 368 21.27 4.37 23.51
CA THR A 368 20.12 3.51 23.85
C THR A 368 20.10 3.25 25.35
N PHE A 369 18.96 3.46 25.97
CA PHE A 369 18.78 3.48 27.42
C PHE A 369 17.65 2.53 27.82
N ALA A 370 17.89 1.70 28.83
CA ALA A 370 16.89 0.77 29.33
C ALA A 370 15.78 1.51 30.09
N VAL A 371 14.55 1.01 29.95
CA VAL A 371 13.39 1.53 30.67
C VAL A 371 13.16 0.73 31.95
N THR A 372 12.99 1.43 33.06
CA THR A 372 12.66 0.85 34.36
C THR A 372 11.29 1.39 34.79
N GLY A 373 10.27 0.53 34.83
CA GLY A 373 8.90 0.96 35.09
C GLY A 373 8.36 1.84 33.95
N THR A 374 8.13 3.12 34.22
CA THR A 374 7.81 4.18 33.25
C THR A 374 8.92 5.21 33.11
N GLY A 375 10.03 5.02 33.81
CA GLY A 375 11.17 5.94 33.84
C GLY A 375 12.29 5.50 32.91
N VAL A 376 13.05 6.48 32.44
CA VAL A 376 14.33 6.30 31.77
C VAL A 376 15.31 7.34 32.28
N SER A 377 16.58 6.97 32.39
CA SER A 377 17.66 7.92 32.70
C SER A 377 18.92 7.55 31.94
N GLY A 378 19.82 8.52 31.81
CA GLY A 378 21.07 8.32 31.11
C GLY A 378 21.95 9.56 31.09
N ASN A 379 23.09 9.43 30.44
CA ASN A 379 24.02 10.52 30.19
C ASN A 379 24.43 10.49 28.72
N LEU A 380 24.50 11.67 28.10
CA LEU A 380 24.97 11.85 26.73
C LEU A 380 26.06 12.90 26.71
N SER A 381 27.02 12.74 25.79
CA SER A 381 28.07 13.73 25.56
C SER A 381 28.31 13.93 24.07
N CYS A 382 28.77 15.12 23.71
CA CYS A 382 29.23 15.42 22.37
C CYS A 382 30.36 16.45 22.40
N SER A 383 31.21 16.41 21.38
CA SER A 383 32.37 17.28 21.24
C SER A 383 32.36 18.00 19.89
N ASN A 384 32.71 19.29 19.90
CA ASN A 384 32.96 20.11 18.72
C ASN A 384 34.43 20.54 18.69
N PRO A 385 35.32 19.80 18.00
CA PRO A 385 36.72 20.21 17.83
C PRO A 385 36.85 21.53 17.06
N GLY A 386 35.88 21.86 16.19
CA GLY A 386 35.84 23.10 15.41
C GLY A 386 35.71 24.37 16.26
N ALA A 387 35.37 24.26 17.54
CA ALA A 387 35.38 25.38 18.49
C ALA A 387 36.80 25.81 18.92
N GLY A 388 37.80 24.95 18.71
CA GLY A 388 39.18 25.14 19.17
C GLY A 388 39.83 26.44 18.68
N PRO A 389 39.77 26.75 17.37
CA PRO A 389 40.28 28.01 16.84
C PRO A 389 39.64 29.25 17.47
N THR A 390 38.31 29.23 17.70
CA THR A 390 37.60 30.32 18.39
C THR A 390 38.10 30.49 19.82
N PHE A 391 38.28 29.38 20.54
CA PHE A 391 38.84 29.41 21.89
C PHE A 391 40.27 29.99 21.88
N ALA A 392 41.15 29.48 21.03
CA ALA A 392 42.55 29.89 20.95
C ALA A 392 42.70 31.39 20.61
N SER A 393 41.85 31.90 19.70
CA SER A 393 41.81 33.32 19.37
C SER A 393 41.42 34.19 20.57
N ILE A 394 40.38 33.82 21.31
CA ILE A 394 39.94 34.54 22.51
C ILE A 394 40.98 34.42 23.63
N GLU A 395 41.60 33.26 23.80
CA GLU A 395 42.67 33.05 24.76
C GLU A 395 43.87 33.94 24.48
N ALA A 396 44.32 34.02 23.22
CA ALA A 396 45.40 34.91 22.82
C ALA A 396 45.07 36.38 23.14
N GLN A 397 43.84 36.81 22.85
CA GLN A 397 43.36 38.15 23.17
C GLN A 397 43.39 38.43 24.69
N LYS A 398 42.75 37.58 25.50
CA LYS A 398 42.71 37.77 26.97
C LYS A 398 44.09 37.70 27.60
N LYS A 399 44.97 36.82 27.10
CA LYS A 399 46.35 36.72 27.57
C LYS A 399 47.16 37.96 27.22
N ALA A 400 46.97 38.54 26.04
CA ALA A 400 47.60 39.81 25.67
C ALA A 400 47.11 40.97 26.54
N GLU A 401 45.80 41.07 26.79
CA GLU A 401 45.19 42.07 27.68
C GLU A 401 45.72 41.94 29.12
N ALA A 402 45.78 40.72 29.66
CA ALA A 402 46.31 40.46 31.00
C ALA A 402 47.80 40.81 31.11
N ARG A 403 48.61 40.51 30.08
CA ARG A 403 50.03 40.89 30.03
C ARG A 403 50.22 42.41 29.96
N ALA A 404 49.40 43.12 29.19
CA ALA A 404 49.43 44.57 29.12
C ALA A 404 49.11 45.20 30.49
N ARG A 405 48.07 44.70 31.17
CA ARG A 405 47.71 45.15 32.54
C ARG A 405 48.77 44.79 33.57
N SER A 406 49.41 43.63 33.45
CA SER A 406 50.51 43.22 34.32
C SER A 406 51.69 44.18 34.22
N ARG A 407 52.10 44.55 32.99
CA ARG A 407 53.15 45.54 32.75
C ARG A 407 52.80 46.91 33.31
N ALA A 408 51.55 47.36 33.13
CA ALA A 408 51.07 48.62 33.68
C ALA A 408 51.05 48.65 35.23
N ASN A 409 50.95 47.49 35.89
CA ASN A 409 50.90 47.35 37.34
C ASN A 409 52.22 46.82 37.94
N GLY A 410 53.36 47.20 37.37
CA GLY A 410 54.68 46.85 37.90
C GLY A 410 55.03 45.35 37.83
N GLY A 411 54.50 44.63 36.83
CA GLY A 411 54.80 43.21 36.60
C GLY A 411 53.99 42.22 37.42
N ARG A 412 53.01 42.67 38.22
CA ARG A 412 52.15 41.76 39.01
C ARG A 412 51.29 40.88 38.10
N PRO A 413 51.20 39.55 38.32
CA PRO A 413 50.36 38.68 37.50
C PRO A 413 48.88 39.08 37.56
N VAL A 414 48.25 39.19 36.39
CA VAL A 414 46.81 39.45 36.26
C VAL A 414 46.11 38.18 35.78
N GLN A 415 45.18 37.68 36.58
CA GLN A 415 44.35 36.53 36.21
C GLN A 415 43.34 36.94 35.13
N TYR A 416 43.08 36.05 34.18
CA TYR A 416 41.99 36.20 33.22
C TYR A 416 41.14 34.93 33.21
N ARG A 417 39.88 35.08 32.78
CA ARG A 417 38.95 33.98 32.58
C ARG A 417 38.37 34.07 31.18
N ILE A 418 38.07 32.91 30.60
CA ILE A 418 37.38 32.81 29.33
C ILE A 418 36.03 32.18 29.65
N PRO A 419 34.95 32.99 29.78
CA PRO A 419 33.63 32.42 30.05
C PRO A 419 33.17 31.65 28.83
N TYR A 420 32.57 30.48 29.04
CA TYR A 420 31.93 29.71 27.99
C TYR A 420 30.64 29.09 28.52
N THR A 421 29.67 28.93 27.63
CA THR A 421 28.36 28.35 27.93
C THR A 421 27.97 27.34 26.86
N SER A 422 27.14 26.38 27.24
CA SER A 422 26.51 25.44 26.31
C SER A 422 25.01 25.42 26.51
N ARG A 423 24.24 25.44 25.42
CA ARG A 423 22.80 25.13 25.46
C ARG A 423 22.60 23.73 24.91
N THR A 424 22.08 22.85 25.75
CA THR A 424 21.85 21.44 25.42
C THR A 424 20.37 21.14 25.22
N LEU A 425 20.09 20.27 24.26
CA LEU A 425 18.77 19.69 24.02
C LEU A 425 18.94 18.18 23.92
N ILE A 426 18.11 17.43 24.64
CA ILE A 426 18.04 15.97 24.51
C ILE A 426 16.71 15.61 23.88
N THR A 427 16.76 14.81 22.82
CA THR A 427 15.59 14.43 22.04
C THR A 427 15.48 12.91 22.03
N ALA A 428 14.31 12.41 22.43
CA ALA A 428 13.95 11.00 22.24
C ALA A 428 13.74 10.72 20.75
N ARG A 429 14.39 9.68 20.24
CA ARG A 429 14.20 9.17 18.89
C ARG A 429 13.22 8.03 18.91
N ALA A 430 12.25 8.07 17.99
CA ALA A 430 11.27 7.00 17.83
C ALA A 430 11.89 5.66 17.39
N LEU A 431 12.96 5.73 16.59
CA LEU A 431 13.61 4.56 16.02
C LEU A 431 15.12 4.64 16.19
N ALA A 432 15.74 3.46 16.36
CA ALA A 432 17.17 3.33 16.23
C ALA A 432 17.60 3.44 14.75
N THR A 433 18.81 3.96 14.49
CA THR A 433 19.34 4.07 13.12
C THR A 433 19.30 2.74 12.35
N VAL A 434 19.58 1.62 13.02
CA VAL A 434 19.52 0.28 12.42
C VAL A 434 18.10 -0.14 12.01
N GLU A 435 17.10 0.35 12.73
CA GLU A 435 15.70 0.06 12.43
C GLU A 435 15.24 0.84 11.21
N VAL A 436 15.59 2.13 11.11
CA VAL A 436 15.34 2.93 9.91
C VAL A 436 15.97 2.28 8.68
N LYS A 437 17.22 1.80 8.78
CA LYS A 437 17.88 1.07 7.70
C LYS A 437 17.08 -0.18 7.29
N ARG A 438 16.60 -0.99 8.25
CA ARG A 438 15.77 -2.17 7.97
C ARG A 438 14.46 -1.82 7.26
N LEU A 439 13.83 -0.70 7.62
CA LEU A 439 12.61 -0.22 6.96
C LEU A 439 12.90 0.21 5.52
N VAL A 440 13.98 0.98 5.29
CA VAL A 440 14.41 1.38 3.95
C VAL A 440 14.75 0.17 3.08
N ASP A 441 15.47 -0.82 3.63
CA ASP A 441 15.82 -2.05 2.91
C ASP A 441 14.56 -2.85 2.52
N ARG A 442 13.52 -2.84 3.37
CA ARG A 442 12.21 -3.45 3.05
C ARG A 442 11.50 -2.73 1.90
N VAL A 443 11.49 -1.38 1.91
CA VAL A 443 10.90 -0.60 0.80
C VAL A 443 11.65 -0.87 -0.52
N LYS A 444 12.98 -0.97 -0.47
CA LYS A 444 13.78 -1.37 -1.65
C LYS A 444 13.46 -2.80 -2.11
N GLN A 445 13.21 -3.72 -1.18
CA GLN A 445 12.79 -5.08 -1.52
C GLN A 445 11.41 -5.09 -2.20
N GLU A 446 10.49 -4.25 -1.74
CA GLU A 446 9.18 -4.08 -2.38
C GLU A 446 9.32 -3.52 -3.80
N ARG A 447 10.13 -2.48 -4.00
CA ARG A 447 10.48 -1.96 -5.33
C ARG A 447 11.02 -3.04 -6.26
N ASN A 448 11.97 -3.83 -5.77
CA ASN A 448 12.51 -4.94 -6.53
C ASN A 448 11.45 -5.99 -6.87
N SER A 449 10.46 -6.20 -5.99
CA SER A 449 9.36 -7.14 -6.22
C SER A 449 8.35 -6.59 -7.24
N ALA A 450 8.02 -5.30 -7.18
CA ALA A 450 7.15 -4.63 -8.16
C ALA A 450 7.76 -4.64 -9.56
N ASN A 451 9.07 -4.38 -9.65
CA ASN A 451 9.84 -4.49 -10.90
C ASN A 451 10.03 -5.95 -11.37
N CYS A 452 9.76 -6.91 -10.49
CA CYS A 452 9.90 -8.33 -10.74
C CYS A 452 8.58 -9.08 -10.94
N ALA A 453 7.44 -8.40 -11.07
CA ALA A 453 6.17 -9.04 -11.45
C ALA A 453 6.30 -9.66 -12.85
N ARG A 454 6.81 -10.90 -12.91
CA ARG A 454 6.69 -11.76 -14.08
C ARG A 454 5.29 -12.35 -14.08
N PRO A 455 4.59 -12.29 -15.20
CA PRO A 455 3.35 -13.02 -15.36
C PRO A 455 3.60 -14.53 -15.39
N TYR A 456 2.71 -15.27 -14.75
CA TYR A 456 2.68 -16.72 -14.83
C TYR A 456 1.83 -17.11 -16.05
N SER A 457 2.36 -17.94 -16.95
CA SER A 457 1.57 -18.44 -18.09
C SER A 457 0.94 -19.77 -17.70
N PHE A 458 -0.39 -19.83 -17.67
CA PHE A 458 -1.10 -21.08 -17.42
C PHE A 458 -1.26 -21.88 -18.72
N PRO A 459 -1.41 -23.21 -18.64
CA PRO A 459 -1.86 -24.00 -19.78
C PRO A 459 -3.18 -23.46 -20.33
N THR A 460 -3.35 -23.48 -21.65
CA THR A 460 -4.55 -22.99 -22.33
C THR A 460 -5.79 -23.72 -21.82
N GLY A 461 -6.81 -22.98 -21.36
CA GLY A 461 -8.05 -23.53 -20.80
C GLY A 461 -8.14 -23.56 -19.27
N THR A 462 -7.06 -23.19 -18.57
CA THR A 462 -7.09 -23.04 -17.09
C THR A 462 -7.78 -21.72 -16.74
N ARG A 463 -8.83 -21.76 -15.91
CA ARG A 463 -9.39 -20.53 -15.30
C ARG A 463 -8.32 -19.92 -14.39
N PRO A 464 -8.23 -18.58 -14.24
CA PRO A 464 -7.41 -17.96 -13.20
C PRO A 464 -8.01 -18.32 -11.84
N THR A 465 -7.71 -19.53 -11.36
CA THR A 465 -8.24 -20.01 -10.10
C THR A 465 -7.35 -19.54 -8.96
N THR A 466 -7.99 -19.16 -7.88
CA THR A 466 -7.39 -19.02 -6.55
C THR A 466 -6.58 -20.28 -6.23
N LEU A 467 -5.26 -20.16 -6.05
CA LEU A 467 -4.43 -21.25 -5.53
C LEU A 467 -4.56 -21.20 -4.00
N THR A 468 -5.24 -22.18 -3.42
CA THR A 468 -5.36 -22.32 -1.97
C THR A 468 -4.18 -23.14 -1.45
N ALA A 469 -3.20 -22.45 -0.86
CA ALA A 469 -2.11 -23.08 -0.14
C ALA A 469 -2.43 -23.29 1.36
N THR A 470 -3.48 -22.68 1.90
CA THR A 470 -4.13 -23.03 3.18
C THR A 470 -5.51 -22.38 3.21
N ASP A 471 -6.40 -22.86 4.07
CA ASP A 471 -7.77 -22.32 4.25
C ASP A 471 -7.79 -20.83 4.66
N ASP A 472 -6.67 -20.31 5.18
CA ASP A 472 -6.58 -18.93 5.66
C ASP A 472 -5.98 -17.92 4.66
N HIS A 473 -5.21 -18.35 3.65
CA HIS A 473 -4.46 -17.43 2.76
C HIS A 473 -4.51 -17.85 1.27
N PRO A 474 -5.61 -17.54 0.54
CA PRO A 474 -5.64 -17.69 -0.91
C PRO A 474 -4.65 -16.71 -1.59
N PHE A 475 -3.86 -17.17 -2.56
CA PHE A 475 -3.13 -16.26 -3.45
C PHE A 475 -3.49 -16.54 -4.92
N ARG A 476 -3.72 -15.48 -5.70
CA ARG A 476 -4.01 -15.56 -7.14
C ARG A 476 -2.71 -15.34 -7.93
N LEU A 477 -2.32 -16.34 -8.72
CA LEU A 477 -1.35 -16.16 -9.79
C LEU A 477 -2.12 -15.61 -11.00
N ALA A 478 -1.75 -14.42 -11.50
CA ALA A 478 -2.38 -13.86 -12.68
C ALA A 478 -1.53 -14.01 -13.93
N ASP A 479 -2.23 -14.24 -15.04
CA ASP A 479 -1.69 -14.33 -16.38
C ASP A 479 -1.65 -12.93 -17.02
N ALA A 480 -0.46 -12.38 -17.21
CA ALA A 480 -0.29 -11.03 -17.74
C ALA A 480 0.99 -10.86 -18.58
N GLY A 481 1.17 -11.64 -19.66
CA GLY A 481 2.04 -11.30 -20.81
C GLY A 481 3.52 -10.99 -20.55
N LYS A 482 4.41 -11.93 -20.89
CA LYS A 482 5.88 -11.89 -20.70
C LYS A 482 6.55 -10.56 -21.11
N LYS A 483 7.19 -9.84 -20.18
CA LYS A 483 8.23 -8.84 -20.53
C LYS A 483 9.54 -9.60 -20.82
N ALA A 484 10.03 -9.54 -22.06
CA ALA A 484 11.26 -10.20 -22.45
C ALA A 484 12.47 -9.59 -21.69
N GLY A 485 13.35 -10.44 -21.14
CA GLY A 485 14.64 -10.03 -20.57
C GLY A 485 14.71 -9.77 -19.05
N SER A 486 13.61 -9.80 -18.30
CA SER A 486 13.68 -9.68 -16.82
C SER A 486 14.04 -11.04 -16.19
N ASN A 487 15.07 -11.14 -15.34
CA ASN A 487 15.40 -12.36 -14.57
C ASN A 487 14.69 -12.32 -13.20
N CYS A 488 13.36 -12.44 -13.18
CA CYS A 488 12.57 -12.31 -11.96
C CYS A 488 11.67 -13.53 -11.69
N ASN A 489 11.39 -13.81 -10.40
CA ASN A 489 10.46 -14.86 -9.98
C ASN A 489 8.99 -14.36 -10.08
N PRO A 490 8.03 -15.15 -10.59
CA PRO A 490 6.63 -14.75 -10.69
C PRO A 490 5.89 -14.66 -9.34
N ILE A 491 6.47 -15.16 -8.24
CA ILE A 491 5.91 -15.02 -6.89
C ILE A 491 6.86 -14.31 -5.92
N THR A 492 6.26 -13.65 -4.94
CA THR A 492 6.99 -13.04 -3.83
C THR A 492 7.65 -14.11 -2.95
N ARG A 493 8.68 -13.68 -2.23
CA ARG A 493 9.32 -14.44 -1.16
C ARG A 493 8.31 -15.00 -0.16
N GLN A 494 7.36 -14.18 0.30
CA GLN A 494 6.35 -14.58 1.28
C GLN A 494 5.45 -15.68 0.72
N GLN A 495 4.94 -15.51 -0.49
CA GLN A 495 4.15 -16.55 -1.17
C GLN A 495 4.93 -17.85 -1.34
N SER A 496 6.24 -17.78 -1.66
CA SER A 496 7.07 -18.97 -1.77
C SER A 496 7.24 -19.71 -0.44
N ASP A 497 7.32 -18.97 0.68
CA ASP A 497 7.42 -19.54 2.02
C ASP A 497 6.10 -20.21 2.42
N ASP A 498 4.96 -19.64 2.04
CA ASP A 498 3.64 -20.23 2.32
C ASP A 498 3.37 -21.48 1.45
N ILE A 499 3.79 -21.48 0.18
CA ILE A 499 3.79 -22.68 -0.67
C ILE A 499 4.68 -23.78 -0.10
N ALA A 500 5.89 -23.44 0.38
CA ALA A 500 6.79 -24.42 0.95
C ALA A 500 6.14 -25.14 2.16
N LYS A 501 5.47 -24.38 3.05
CA LYS A 501 4.72 -24.95 4.18
C LYS A 501 3.57 -25.83 3.71
N TYR A 502 2.79 -25.38 2.73
CA TYR A 502 1.67 -26.14 2.17
C TYR A 502 2.12 -27.50 1.61
N LEU A 503 3.23 -27.50 0.87
CA LEU A 503 3.84 -28.70 0.32
C LEU A 503 4.54 -29.58 1.37
N GLY A 504 4.39 -29.29 2.66
CA GLY A 504 4.92 -30.09 3.77
C GLY A 504 6.39 -29.84 4.12
N TYR A 505 7.00 -28.79 3.57
CA TYR A 505 8.38 -28.45 3.92
C TYR A 505 8.47 -27.73 5.27
N ARG A 506 9.58 -27.94 5.97
CA ARG A 506 9.92 -27.27 7.22
C ARG A 506 11.11 -26.36 7.03
N ASN A 507 11.08 -25.17 7.63
CA ASN A 507 12.19 -24.25 7.58
C ASN A 507 13.40 -24.84 8.34
N THR A 508 14.57 -24.84 7.71
CA THR A 508 15.80 -25.38 8.31
C THR A 508 16.52 -24.40 9.23
N GLY A 509 16.10 -23.12 9.25
CA GLY A 509 16.80 -22.02 9.91
C GLY A 509 18.04 -21.52 9.14
N LYS A 510 18.46 -22.22 8.09
CA LYS A 510 19.59 -21.84 7.23
C LYS A 510 19.13 -20.93 6.09
N LYS A 511 20.09 -20.16 5.56
CA LYS A 511 19.90 -19.31 4.37
C LYS A 511 20.75 -19.82 3.21
N SER A 512 20.26 -19.62 1.99
CA SER A 512 21.02 -19.81 0.75
C SER A 512 22.01 -18.65 0.54
N ALA A 513 22.92 -18.79 -0.40
CA ALA A 513 23.83 -17.71 -0.82
C ALA A 513 23.09 -16.43 -1.26
N GLY A 514 21.86 -16.58 -1.77
CA GLY A 514 20.96 -15.47 -2.12
C GLY A 514 20.16 -14.88 -0.96
N GLY A 515 20.38 -15.36 0.27
CA GLY A 515 19.68 -14.91 1.48
C GLY A 515 18.24 -15.44 1.62
N ALA A 516 17.82 -16.40 0.80
CA ALA A 516 16.53 -17.08 0.90
C ALA A 516 16.56 -18.21 1.95
N PRO A 517 15.47 -18.53 2.67
CA PRO A 517 15.48 -19.61 3.64
C PRO A 517 15.59 -20.91 2.87
N ILE A 518 16.22 -21.90 3.49
CA ILE A 518 16.26 -23.25 2.96
C ILE A 518 15.19 -24.05 3.68
N TRP A 519 14.32 -24.67 2.90
CA TRP A 519 13.22 -25.49 3.38
C TRP A 519 13.56 -26.96 3.11
N GLU A 520 13.23 -27.86 4.03
CA GLU A 520 13.46 -29.31 3.93
C GLU A 520 12.14 -30.08 4.03
N HIS A 521 11.95 -31.01 3.10
CA HIS A 521 10.92 -32.05 3.19
C HIS A 521 11.58 -33.36 3.62
N LYS A 522 11.24 -33.90 4.81
CA LYS A 522 11.94 -35.06 5.39
C LYS A 522 11.67 -36.38 4.66
N LYS A 523 10.51 -36.52 4.03
CA LYS A 523 10.08 -37.71 3.27
C LYS A 523 9.53 -37.29 1.91
N PRO A 524 10.35 -36.67 1.05
CA PRO A 524 9.86 -36.21 -0.24
C PRO A 524 9.41 -37.43 -1.04
N GLY A 525 8.19 -37.39 -1.59
CA GLY A 525 7.77 -38.36 -2.59
C GLY A 525 8.67 -38.27 -3.84
N ARG A 526 8.43 -39.10 -4.86
CA ARG A 526 9.27 -39.12 -6.08
C ARG A 526 9.30 -37.79 -6.86
N THR A 527 8.33 -36.90 -6.63
CA THR A 527 8.12 -35.67 -7.42
C THR A 527 8.64 -34.40 -6.73
N LEU A 528 8.99 -34.45 -5.44
CA LEU A 528 9.45 -33.29 -4.68
C LEU A 528 10.96 -33.37 -4.40
N PRO A 529 11.74 -32.31 -4.61
CA PRO A 529 13.12 -32.27 -4.13
C PRO A 529 13.17 -32.24 -2.60
N ARG A 530 14.19 -32.85 -2.00
CA ARG A 530 14.35 -32.87 -0.53
C ARG A 530 14.50 -31.48 0.08
N TYR A 531 15.22 -30.59 -0.61
CA TYR A 531 15.46 -29.22 -0.17
C TYR A 531 15.04 -28.25 -1.26
N ILE A 532 14.41 -27.15 -0.86
CA ILE A 532 14.08 -26.04 -1.74
C ILE A 532 14.51 -24.69 -1.16
N THR A 533 14.75 -23.73 -2.04
CA THR A 533 14.88 -22.32 -1.69
C THR A 533 14.28 -21.46 -2.80
N TRP A 534 13.76 -20.29 -2.46
CA TRP A 534 13.15 -19.38 -3.43
C TRP A 534 14.17 -18.97 -4.51
N ASP A 535 13.83 -19.17 -5.79
CA ASP A 535 14.65 -18.73 -6.91
C ASP A 535 14.39 -17.24 -7.17
N ARG A 536 15.07 -16.36 -6.43
CA ARG A 536 14.94 -14.90 -6.58
C ARG A 536 14.97 -14.42 -8.05
N THR A 537 15.77 -15.07 -8.88
CA THR A 537 16.02 -14.66 -10.27
C THR A 537 15.08 -15.33 -11.28
N GLY A 538 14.33 -16.35 -10.89
CA GLY A 538 13.53 -17.17 -11.80
C GLY A 538 14.28 -17.59 -13.07
N HIS A 539 15.60 -17.83 -12.99
CA HIS A 539 16.43 -18.14 -14.15
C HIS A 539 15.91 -19.44 -14.78
N LYS A 540 15.50 -19.37 -16.06
CA LYS A 540 14.84 -20.45 -16.82
C LYS A 540 13.42 -20.81 -16.39
N GLY A 541 12.72 -19.93 -15.68
CA GLY A 541 11.26 -20.02 -15.51
C GLY A 541 10.79 -20.92 -14.36
N GLY A 542 11.48 -20.97 -13.23
CA GLY A 542 10.94 -21.62 -12.04
C GLY A 542 10.93 -20.75 -10.80
N ILE A 543 10.12 -21.19 -9.85
CA ILE A 543 9.81 -20.54 -8.59
C ILE A 543 10.80 -20.95 -7.49
N PHE A 544 11.27 -22.19 -7.51
CA PHE A 544 12.18 -22.75 -6.52
C PHE A 544 13.47 -23.26 -7.18
N LYS A 545 14.59 -23.15 -6.47
CA LYS A 545 15.73 -24.05 -6.68
C LYS A 545 15.53 -25.27 -5.79
N GLY A 546 15.75 -26.47 -6.35
CA GLY A 546 15.61 -27.74 -5.64
C GLY A 546 16.90 -28.56 -5.63
N ALA A 547 17.07 -29.39 -4.60
CA ALA A 547 18.20 -30.29 -4.44
C ALA A 547 17.86 -31.47 -3.52
N ASN A 548 18.49 -32.63 -3.75
CA ASN A 548 18.28 -33.85 -2.97
C ASN A 548 19.45 -34.25 -2.06
N PHE A 549 20.52 -33.45 -2.04
CA PHE A 549 21.73 -33.69 -1.24
C PHE A 549 21.84 -32.77 -0.02
N LYS A 550 22.68 -33.15 0.95
CA LYS A 550 22.87 -32.39 2.20
C LYS A 550 23.57 -31.04 1.94
N ASN A 551 23.15 -30.01 2.68
CA ASN A 551 23.68 -28.64 2.62
C ASN A 551 23.66 -27.97 1.22
N PRO A 552 22.54 -27.99 0.50
CA PRO A 552 22.44 -27.34 -0.81
C PRO A 552 22.39 -25.81 -0.69
N PHE A 553 22.53 -25.13 -1.82
CA PHE A 553 22.33 -23.68 -2.00
C PHE A 553 23.28 -22.74 -1.22
N GLN A 554 24.36 -23.26 -0.63
CA GLN A 554 25.38 -22.44 0.04
C GLN A 554 26.31 -21.71 -0.95
N SER A 555 26.19 -21.99 -2.24
CA SER A 555 26.89 -21.32 -3.33
C SER A 555 25.92 -21.03 -4.47
N THR A 556 26.27 -20.05 -5.32
CA THR A 556 25.52 -19.73 -6.54
C THR A 556 25.83 -20.67 -7.71
N LYS A 557 26.88 -21.50 -7.61
CA LYS A 557 27.28 -22.48 -8.63
C LYS A 557 26.19 -23.52 -8.90
N ASP A 558 26.12 -24.01 -10.14
CA ASP A 558 25.15 -25.03 -10.56
C ASP A 558 25.28 -26.34 -9.75
N SER A 559 26.48 -26.70 -9.31
CA SER A 559 26.72 -27.87 -8.46
C SER A 559 26.04 -27.82 -7.09
N ALA A 560 25.54 -26.64 -6.68
CA ALA A 560 24.83 -26.46 -5.41
C ALA A 560 23.30 -26.65 -5.53
N ARG A 561 22.80 -27.15 -6.67
CA ARG A 561 21.38 -27.43 -6.95
C ARG A 561 21.19 -28.60 -7.93
N ASP A 562 20.07 -29.29 -7.86
CA ASP A 562 19.67 -30.30 -8.87
C ASP A 562 18.93 -29.66 -10.04
N GLY A 563 18.20 -28.57 -9.78
CA GLY A 563 17.56 -27.79 -10.82
C GLY A 563 16.65 -26.69 -10.31
N THR A 564 15.93 -26.12 -11.25
CA THR A 564 14.88 -25.11 -11.10
C THR A 564 13.52 -25.79 -11.23
N TYR A 565 12.60 -25.44 -10.33
CA TYR A 565 11.28 -26.06 -10.20
C TYR A 565 10.20 -24.99 -10.23
N ASP A 566 9.10 -25.29 -10.91
CA ASP A 566 7.88 -24.51 -10.96
C ASP A 566 6.76 -25.19 -10.16
N LEU A 567 5.60 -24.55 -10.03
CA LEU A 567 4.44 -25.21 -9.44
C LEU A 567 3.84 -26.22 -10.41
N ASP A 568 3.55 -27.42 -9.90
CA ASP A 568 2.65 -28.36 -10.57
C ASP A 568 1.22 -28.01 -10.20
N ILE A 569 0.47 -27.45 -11.15
CA ILE A 569 -0.88 -26.94 -10.93
C ILE A 569 -1.88 -27.83 -11.68
N GLY A 570 -2.86 -28.35 -10.95
CA GLY A 570 -3.96 -29.14 -11.50
C GLY A 570 -4.92 -28.31 -12.37
N PRO A 571 -5.80 -28.97 -13.15
CA PRO A 571 -6.76 -28.29 -14.04
C PRO A 571 -7.80 -27.42 -13.29
N ASN A 572 -7.99 -27.67 -12.00
CA ASN A 572 -8.83 -26.88 -11.09
C ASN A 572 -8.03 -25.78 -10.36
N GLY A 573 -6.73 -25.62 -10.62
CA GLY A 573 -5.88 -24.64 -9.94
C GLY A 573 -5.38 -25.08 -8.56
N GLU A 574 -5.43 -26.36 -8.21
CA GLU A 574 -4.81 -26.88 -6.99
C GLU A 574 -3.28 -27.05 -7.17
N ILE A 575 -2.49 -26.75 -6.15
CA ILE A 575 -1.04 -27.01 -6.18
C ILE A 575 -0.83 -28.50 -5.82
N ARG A 576 -0.40 -29.30 -6.79
CA ARG A 576 -0.16 -30.75 -6.61
C ARG A 576 1.25 -31.07 -6.16
N GLY A 577 2.19 -30.15 -6.38
CA GLY A 577 3.59 -30.35 -6.09
C GLY A 577 4.48 -29.36 -6.83
N LEU A 578 5.69 -29.81 -7.15
CA LEU A 578 6.67 -29.06 -7.91
C LEU A 578 7.00 -29.79 -9.20
N ARG A 579 7.06 -29.05 -10.31
CA ARG A 579 7.46 -29.55 -11.63
C ARG A 579 8.88 -29.10 -11.92
N TRP A 580 9.77 -30.02 -12.27
CA TRP A 580 11.11 -29.66 -12.73
C TRP A 580 11.04 -28.93 -14.08
N VAL A 581 11.79 -27.85 -14.23
CA VAL A 581 11.78 -27.01 -15.45
C VAL A 581 13.08 -27.14 -16.22
N ALA A 582 14.20 -26.95 -15.52
CA ALA A 582 15.53 -26.90 -16.12
C ALA A 582 16.60 -27.10 -15.05
N LYS A 583 17.82 -27.40 -15.47
CA LYS A 583 19.01 -27.30 -14.61
C LYS A 583 19.69 -25.95 -14.76
#